data_AF-A0A381ZJM8-F1
#
_entry.id   AF-A0A381ZJM8-F1
#
_cell.length_a   1.000
_cell.length_b   1.000
_cell.length_c   1.000
_cell.angle_alpha   90.00
_cell.angle_beta   90.00
_cell.angle_gamma   90.00
#
_symmetry.space_group_name_H-M   'P 1'
#
loop_
_entity.id
_entity.type
_entity.pdbx_description
1 polymer ?
#
loop_
_entity_poly.entity_id
_entity_poly.type
_entity_poly.pdbx_seq_one_letter_code
_entity_poly.pdbx_strand_id
1 'polypeptide(L)'
;MAKPVVVNAGKNLDDLAKIENKINEGDAEIDLRVVMRNGRWPIGYLEMIQAGKFTNPALCAAWHSDRYQPGTGVYTVSAEVMLIGAEDVYDGVGGVIGWLDSESGVGISFAFNYYDGFQVGTVSFLADDTDANRSLDGLFELDGSPARAATDSAWSVKGSHDSFSSWPRMELTFSSPTEEDMAALEGVTARISASVFKTGKKIIEGTREIVLLTNLPIPEGNKHRIGYFGYWDSIWDEGNKIAFFKNLKIEGEQHNLPPTIEPIGDFTINENGTKEVVVLIDDVELHSTRLKVSAKSSNPALVPTEGIDITSSGSKRTLTISSAADVFGETVITVTVSDGAKQASTAFTLTVNEVNDPPVLSIVRSGEGKLTVEWADGGALQSSDNLKTWRSVENVASPFAADPAEARKYFRVILE
;
A
#
# COMPACT_ATOMS: atom_id res chain seq x y z
N MET A 1 23.57 1.93 -0.96
CA MET A 1 22.42 2.23 -0.09
C MET A 1 21.29 2.71 -0.98
N ALA A 2 20.06 2.28 -0.72
CA ALA A 2 18.88 2.73 -1.47
C ALA A 2 18.71 4.24 -1.30
N LYS A 3 18.12 4.93 -2.29
CA LYS A 3 17.86 6.37 -2.14
C LYS A 3 16.82 6.57 -1.02
N PRO A 4 16.98 7.60 -0.16
CA PRO A 4 15.98 7.94 0.84
C PRO A 4 14.60 8.16 0.20
N VAL A 5 13.57 7.60 0.82
CA VAL A 5 12.16 7.82 0.45
C VAL A 5 11.63 8.97 1.29
N VAL A 6 10.97 9.94 0.64
CA VAL A 6 10.26 11.01 1.35
C VAL A 6 8.90 10.47 1.77
N VAL A 7 8.72 10.30 3.08
CA VAL A 7 7.48 9.85 3.70
C VAL A 7 6.46 10.97 3.73
N ASN A 8 6.88 12.14 4.22
CA ASN A 8 6.03 13.32 4.27
C ASN A 8 6.86 14.58 4.00
N ALA A 9 6.40 15.42 3.06
CA ALA A 9 7.09 16.65 2.65
C ALA A 9 6.62 17.90 3.41
N GLY A 10 5.70 17.76 4.36
CA GLY A 10 5.11 18.83 5.16
C GLY A 10 3.98 19.61 4.48
N LYS A 11 3.34 19.05 3.45
CA LYS A 11 2.27 19.74 2.68
C LYS A 11 0.86 19.27 3.03
N ASN A 12 0.73 18.12 3.67
CA ASN A 12 -0.49 17.43 4.05
C ASN A 12 -0.18 16.48 5.22
N LEU A 13 -1.23 15.91 5.81
CA LEU A 13 -1.13 14.86 6.83
C LEU A 13 -1.41 13.47 6.25
N ASP A 14 -1.57 13.37 4.94
CA ASP A 14 -1.76 12.10 4.24
C ASP A 14 -0.60 11.15 4.61
N ASP A 15 -0.90 9.86 4.74
CA ASP A 15 0.03 8.80 5.12
C ASP A 15 0.65 8.93 6.53
N LEU A 16 0.09 9.77 7.42
CA LEU A 16 0.46 9.88 8.83
C LEU A 16 -0.70 9.50 9.76
N ALA A 17 -0.43 8.63 10.73
CA ALA A 17 -1.33 8.28 11.83
C ALA A 17 -0.75 8.76 13.17
N LYS A 18 -1.64 9.15 14.09
CA LYS A 18 -1.28 9.64 15.42
C LYS A 18 -1.25 8.47 16.40
N ILE A 19 -0.21 8.43 17.22
CA ILE A 19 -0.17 7.69 18.49
C ILE A 19 0.15 8.68 19.60
N GLU A 20 -0.52 8.55 20.74
CA GLU A 20 -0.27 9.38 21.91
C GLU A 20 -0.49 8.57 23.18
N ASN A 21 -0.14 9.16 24.32
CA ASN A 21 -0.26 8.49 25.61
C ASN A 21 -1.69 8.03 25.87
N LYS A 22 -1.83 6.77 26.28
CA LYS A 22 -3.11 6.19 26.69
C LYS A 22 -3.66 6.86 27.95
N ILE A 23 -2.77 7.22 28.87
CA ILE A 23 -3.14 7.92 30.11
C ILE A 23 -2.88 9.40 29.93
N ASN A 24 -3.95 10.19 30.07
CA ASN A 24 -3.87 11.62 30.08
C ASN A 24 -4.99 12.23 30.96
N GLU A 25 -4.69 13.32 31.65
CA GLU A 25 -5.64 14.11 32.45
C GLU A 25 -5.89 15.49 31.80
N GLY A 26 -7.07 16.07 31.98
CA GLY A 26 -7.30 17.50 31.68
C GLY A 26 -7.56 17.89 30.21
N ASP A 27 -8.01 16.95 29.38
CA ASP A 27 -8.32 17.15 27.94
C ASP A 27 -7.13 17.64 27.10
N ALA A 28 -5.89 17.49 27.57
CA ALA A 28 -4.78 17.94 26.75
C ALA A 28 -4.51 17.03 25.57
N GLU A 29 -3.99 17.65 24.54
CA GLU A 29 -3.74 16.99 23.28
C GLU A 29 -2.51 17.63 22.65
N ILE A 30 -1.65 16.82 22.04
CA ILE A 30 -0.71 17.31 21.05
C ILE A 30 -1.38 17.13 19.69
N ASP A 31 -1.36 18.16 18.86
CA ASP A 31 -1.91 18.13 17.51
C ASP A 31 -0.83 18.50 16.49
N LEU A 32 -0.95 17.96 15.27
CA LEU A 32 -0.06 18.23 14.15
C LEU A 32 -0.89 18.78 12.99
N ARG A 33 -0.60 20.02 12.58
CA ARG A 33 -1.39 20.72 11.58
C ARG A 33 -0.56 21.16 10.38
N VAL A 34 -1.22 21.23 9.22
CA VAL A 34 -0.62 21.81 8.01
C VAL A 34 -0.61 23.33 8.15
N VAL A 35 0.55 23.95 7.99
CA VAL A 35 0.64 25.41 8.07
C VAL A 35 0.23 26.04 6.75
N MET A 36 -0.78 26.90 6.81
CA MET A 36 -1.43 27.48 5.64
C MET A 36 -1.11 28.97 5.48
N ARG A 37 -0.67 29.37 4.29
CA ARG A 37 -0.55 30.78 3.90
C ARG A 37 -1.94 31.34 3.63
N ASN A 38 -2.35 32.34 4.41
CA ASN A 38 -3.65 32.99 4.32
C ASN A 38 -4.83 31.98 4.37
N GLY A 39 -4.66 30.86 5.08
CA GLY A 39 -5.68 29.81 5.17
C GLY A 39 -5.96 29.03 3.88
N ARG A 40 -5.18 29.23 2.81
CA ARG A 40 -5.50 28.69 1.47
C ARG A 40 -4.44 27.77 0.87
N TRP A 41 -3.15 28.02 1.14
CA TRP A 41 -2.06 27.29 0.48
C TRP A 41 -1.08 26.71 1.49
N PRO A 42 -0.78 25.40 1.48
CA PRO A 42 0.24 24.82 2.35
C PRO A 42 1.61 25.49 2.13
N ILE A 43 2.26 25.89 3.21
CA ILE A 43 3.59 26.54 3.17
C ILE A 43 4.71 25.51 2.97
N GLY A 44 4.45 24.23 3.25
CA GLY A 44 5.42 23.15 3.09
C GLY A 44 6.17 22.79 4.38
N TYR A 45 5.51 22.97 5.52
CA TYR A 45 5.87 22.35 6.80
C TYR A 45 4.63 22.14 7.66
N LEU A 46 4.75 21.25 8.62
CA LEU A 46 3.76 20.97 9.65
C LEU A 46 4.13 21.70 10.94
N GLU A 47 3.13 22.06 11.72
CA GLU A 47 3.28 22.68 13.04
C GLU A 47 2.67 21.74 14.08
N MET A 48 3.50 21.34 15.04
CA MET A 48 3.04 20.57 16.18
C MET A 48 2.78 21.52 17.34
N ILE A 49 1.56 21.47 17.88
CA ILE A 49 1.10 22.35 18.94
C ILE A 49 0.46 21.57 20.07
N GLN A 50 0.36 22.21 21.21
CA GLN A 50 -0.55 21.81 22.26
C GLN A 50 -1.95 22.36 21.97
N ALA A 51 -2.96 21.50 22.07
CA ALA A 51 -4.36 21.82 21.78
C ALA A 51 -5.28 21.78 23.02
N GLY A 52 -4.78 21.41 24.21
CA GLY A 52 -5.56 21.47 25.46
C GLY A 52 -4.73 21.93 26.67
N LYS A 53 -5.30 21.91 27.87
CA LYS A 53 -4.66 22.48 29.09
C LYS A 53 -3.89 21.42 29.86
N PHE A 54 -2.92 21.84 30.67
CA PHE A 54 -2.04 21.06 31.57
C PHE A 54 -2.40 19.58 31.79
N THR A 55 -1.40 18.69 31.60
CA THR A 55 -1.50 17.26 31.92
C THR A 55 -0.58 16.87 33.04
N ASN A 56 -1.02 15.89 33.81
CA ASN A 56 -0.15 14.96 34.52
C ASN A 56 -0.63 13.55 34.16
N PRO A 57 0.20 12.67 33.57
CA PRO A 57 1.63 12.83 33.27
C PRO A 57 1.95 13.72 32.08
N ALA A 58 3.24 13.94 31.84
CA ALA A 58 3.76 14.52 30.61
C ALA A 58 3.22 13.79 29.38
N LEU A 59 2.85 14.55 28.34
CA LEU A 59 2.23 14.02 27.12
C LEU A 59 3.29 13.79 26.06
N CYS A 60 3.33 12.57 25.51
CA CYS A 60 4.06 12.25 24.29
C CYS A 60 3.07 12.00 23.16
N ALA A 61 3.43 12.42 21.95
CA ALA A 61 2.74 12.02 20.74
C ALA A 61 3.73 11.79 19.60
N ALA A 62 3.35 10.94 18.67
CA ALA A 62 4.05 10.74 17.42
C ALA A 62 3.09 10.67 16.25
N TRP A 63 3.54 11.15 15.09
CA TRP A 63 2.86 10.97 13.82
C TRP A 63 3.73 10.08 12.96
N HIS A 64 3.28 8.85 12.77
CA HIS A 64 4.03 7.80 12.11
C HIS A 64 3.44 7.42 10.76
N SER A 65 4.28 6.89 9.88
CA SER A 65 3.80 6.38 8.59
C SER A 65 3.24 4.98 8.72
N ASP A 66 2.01 4.77 8.28
CA ASP A 66 1.46 3.43 8.05
C ASP A 66 1.83 2.87 6.69
N ARG A 67 2.29 3.74 5.78
CA ARG A 67 2.65 3.38 4.42
C ARG A 67 4.11 2.95 4.28
N TYR A 68 5.03 3.71 4.86
CA TYR A 68 6.46 3.46 4.73
C TYR A 68 7.00 2.92 6.05
N GLN A 69 7.35 1.65 6.04
CA GLN A 69 7.75 0.89 7.22
C GLN A 69 9.13 0.26 6.98
N PRO A 70 10.01 0.18 8.00
CA PRO A 70 11.26 -0.56 7.87
C PRO A 70 11.03 -2.03 7.53
N GLY A 71 11.74 -2.56 6.53
CA GLY A 71 11.70 -3.98 6.17
C GLY A 71 12.62 -4.85 7.04
N THR A 72 13.61 -4.22 7.69
CA THR A 72 14.59 -4.87 8.58
C THR A 72 14.90 -3.95 9.76
N GLY A 73 15.67 -4.43 10.73
CA GLY A 73 16.24 -3.61 11.82
C GLY A 73 17.34 -2.63 11.39
N VAL A 74 17.65 -2.52 10.08
CA VAL A 74 18.70 -1.65 9.55
C VAL A 74 18.10 -0.57 8.66
N TYR A 75 18.05 0.66 9.18
CA TYR A 75 17.47 1.81 8.49
C TYR A 75 17.85 3.11 9.19
N THR A 76 17.63 4.23 8.51
CA THR A 76 17.75 5.57 9.06
C THR A 76 16.41 6.29 8.93
N VAL A 77 15.93 6.87 10.03
CA VAL A 77 14.85 7.86 10.01
C VAL A 77 15.47 9.25 10.13
N SER A 78 14.98 10.19 9.32
CA SER A 78 15.41 11.59 9.43
C SER A 78 14.30 12.57 9.11
N ALA A 79 14.39 13.76 9.71
CA ALA A 79 13.49 14.87 9.44
C ALA A 79 14.22 16.19 9.56
N GLU A 80 13.71 17.21 8.88
CA GLU A 80 14.07 18.60 9.16
C GLU A 80 13.11 19.13 10.23
N VAL A 81 13.66 19.51 11.39
CA VAL A 81 12.89 19.90 12.58
C VAL A 81 13.30 21.29 13.01
N MET A 82 12.46 22.30 12.81
CA MET A 82 12.71 23.63 13.35
C MET A 82 12.22 23.67 14.80
N LEU A 83 13.17 23.89 15.71
CA LEU A 83 12.92 23.99 17.15
C LEU A 83 12.26 25.34 17.50
N ILE A 84 11.44 25.36 18.55
CA ILE A 84 10.76 26.56 19.04
C ILE A 84 11.17 26.83 20.48
N GLY A 85 11.56 28.08 20.76
CA GLY A 85 11.94 28.56 22.10
C GLY A 85 12.79 29.80 22.01
N ALA A 86 12.71 30.71 22.99
CA ALA A 86 13.59 31.88 23.10
C ALA A 86 15.07 31.43 23.24
N GLU A 87 16.07 32.32 23.08
CA GLU A 87 17.50 31.93 23.14
C GLU A 87 17.87 31.07 24.38
N ASP A 88 17.08 31.15 25.47
CA ASP A 88 17.31 30.44 26.75
C ASP A 88 16.07 29.74 27.36
N VAL A 89 14.95 29.60 26.62
CA VAL A 89 13.74 28.89 27.12
C VAL A 89 13.13 28.07 26.01
N TYR A 90 13.46 26.78 26.00
CA TYR A 90 12.93 25.78 25.08
C TYR A 90 12.02 24.84 25.83
N ASP A 91 10.74 25.11 25.73
CA ASP A 91 9.77 24.28 26.41
C ASP A 91 9.31 23.10 25.51
N GLY A 92 9.44 23.24 24.17
CA GLY A 92 8.98 22.26 23.18
C GLY A 92 10.04 21.20 22.82
N VAL A 93 9.70 19.92 23.00
CA VAL A 93 10.59 18.78 22.70
C VAL A 93 10.14 18.11 21.41
N GLY A 94 10.69 18.57 20.28
CA GLY A 94 10.43 18.04 18.95
C GLY A 94 11.56 17.13 18.45
N GLY A 95 11.22 16.12 17.64
CA GLY A 95 12.22 15.22 17.09
C GLY A 95 11.69 14.19 16.10
N VAL A 96 12.43 13.09 15.98
CA VAL A 96 12.05 11.92 15.21
C VAL A 96 11.90 10.71 16.12
N ILE A 97 11.12 9.74 15.67
CA ILE A 97 10.99 8.44 16.33
C ILE A 97 11.16 7.32 15.31
N GLY A 98 11.81 6.25 15.73
CA GLY A 98 11.87 4.97 15.05
C GLY A 98 11.76 3.85 16.07
N TRP A 99 11.95 2.61 15.63
CA TRP A 99 11.78 1.42 16.48
C TRP A 99 10.40 1.37 17.14
N LEU A 100 9.42 2.09 16.58
CA LEU A 100 8.11 2.23 17.16
C LEU A 100 7.29 1.00 16.77
N ASP A 101 6.89 0.22 17.76
CA ASP A 101 5.94 -0.86 17.60
C ASP A 101 4.52 -0.30 17.74
N SER A 102 3.71 -0.42 16.69
CA SER A 102 2.33 0.09 16.67
C SER A 102 1.39 -0.66 17.62
N GLU A 103 1.72 -1.88 18.06
CA GLU A 103 0.88 -2.65 18.99
C GLU A 103 1.24 -2.36 20.44
N SER A 104 2.53 -2.39 20.80
CA SER A 104 2.97 -2.13 22.17
C SER A 104 3.08 -0.64 22.48
N GLY A 105 3.20 0.22 21.45
CA GLY A 105 3.43 1.65 21.61
C GLY A 105 4.82 2.00 22.14
N VAL A 106 5.76 1.04 22.15
CA VAL A 106 7.14 1.27 22.55
C VAL A 106 7.95 1.74 21.35
N GLY A 107 8.76 2.79 21.51
CA GLY A 107 9.64 3.29 20.47
C GLY A 107 10.92 3.93 20.98
N ILE A 108 11.82 4.27 20.06
CA ILE A 108 13.08 4.97 20.34
C ILE A 108 13.02 6.34 19.66
N SER A 109 13.02 7.38 20.48
CA SER A 109 12.97 8.78 20.05
C SER A 109 14.37 9.39 20.03
N PHE A 110 14.58 10.31 19.09
CA PHE A 110 15.69 11.26 19.11
C PHE A 110 15.11 12.67 19.03
N ALA A 111 15.18 13.40 20.13
CA ALA A 111 14.48 14.67 20.30
C ALA A 111 15.35 15.72 20.97
N PHE A 112 15.03 16.98 20.72
CA PHE A 112 15.58 18.09 21.48
C PHE A 112 14.93 18.16 22.86
N ASN A 113 15.70 18.28 23.94
CA ASN A 113 15.21 18.25 25.31
C ASN A 113 15.23 19.64 25.98
N TYR A 114 14.61 19.74 27.16
CA TYR A 114 14.51 21.01 27.89
C TYR A 114 15.87 21.54 28.41
N TYR A 115 16.90 20.71 28.44
CA TYR A 115 18.25 21.05 28.93
C TYR A 115 19.17 21.56 27.81
N ASP A 116 18.63 22.21 26.78
CA ASP A 116 19.40 22.72 25.65
C ASP A 116 20.29 21.67 24.97
N GLY A 117 19.74 20.48 24.72
CA GLY A 117 20.46 19.44 24.03
C GLY A 117 19.58 18.42 23.31
N PHE A 118 20.23 17.52 22.58
CA PHE A 118 19.58 16.43 21.88
C PHE A 118 19.77 15.14 22.66
N GLN A 119 18.73 14.31 22.73
CA GLN A 119 18.74 13.10 23.53
C GLN A 119 18.08 11.94 22.78
N VAL A 120 18.70 10.77 22.86
CA VAL A 120 18.07 9.50 22.51
C VAL A 120 17.42 8.91 23.75
N GLY A 121 16.18 8.44 23.63
CA GLY A 121 15.48 7.80 24.74
C GLY A 121 14.36 6.90 24.26
N THR A 122 13.89 6.02 25.12
CA THR A 122 12.72 5.19 24.87
C THR A 122 11.45 5.92 25.28
N VAL A 123 10.37 5.63 24.56
CA VAL A 123 9.03 6.13 24.84
C VAL A 123 8.06 4.96 24.86
N SER A 124 7.10 5.00 25.77
CA SER A 124 5.98 4.06 25.80
C SER A 124 4.68 4.85 25.79
N PHE A 125 3.95 4.80 24.66
CA PHE A 125 2.67 5.50 24.52
C PHE A 125 1.51 4.75 25.20
N LEU A 126 1.63 3.44 25.41
CA LEU A 126 0.54 2.61 25.92
C LEU A 126 0.81 2.07 27.33
N ALA A 127 1.83 2.60 28.02
CA ALA A 127 2.08 2.31 29.42
C ALA A 127 0.87 2.63 30.29
N ASP A 128 0.70 1.84 31.35
CA ASP A 128 -0.31 2.04 32.39
C ASP A 128 0.22 2.82 33.61
N ASP A 129 1.45 3.32 33.52
CA ASP A 129 2.13 4.14 34.53
C ASP A 129 2.41 5.53 33.98
N THR A 130 1.98 6.54 34.75
CA THR A 130 2.12 7.96 34.42
C THR A 130 3.59 8.39 34.34
N ASP A 131 4.48 7.76 35.11
CA ASP A 131 5.90 8.11 35.13
C ASP A 131 6.75 7.31 34.12
N ALA A 132 6.14 6.37 33.39
CA ALA A 132 6.84 5.43 32.49
C ALA A 132 6.85 5.84 31.00
N ASN A 133 6.33 7.02 30.66
CA ASN A 133 6.16 7.40 29.26
C ASN A 133 7.49 7.68 28.55
N ARG A 134 8.55 8.05 29.28
CA ARG A 134 9.91 8.23 28.74
C ARG A 134 10.96 7.67 29.68
N SER A 135 11.88 6.89 29.16
CA SER A 135 13.01 6.38 29.93
C SER A 135 14.25 6.18 29.06
N LEU A 136 15.26 5.53 29.62
CA LEU A 136 16.42 5.00 28.88
C LEU A 136 16.43 3.46 28.93
N ASP A 137 15.34 2.84 29.36
CA ASP A 137 15.28 1.38 29.52
C ASP A 137 15.44 0.71 28.17
N GLY A 138 16.25 -0.34 28.13
CA GLY A 138 16.59 -1.03 26.89
C GLY A 138 17.62 -0.29 26.03
N LEU A 139 18.22 0.81 26.51
CA LEU A 139 19.35 1.49 25.90
C LEU A 139 20.62 1.30 26.74
N PHE A 140 21.74 1.04 26.06
CA PHE A 140 23.01 0.71 26.69
C PHE A 140 24.17 1.45 26.02
N GLU A 141 25.24 1.65 26.77
CA GLU A 141 26.52 2.08 26.23
C GLU A 141 27.19 0.93 25.44
N LEU A 142 28.26 1.26 24.71
CA LEU A 142 29.01 0.27 23.91
C LEU A 142 29.73 -0.80 24.77
N ASP A 143 29.86 -0.56 26.07
CA ASP A 143 30.40 -1.54 27.03
C ASP A 143 29.31 -2.43 27.67
N GLY A 144 28.04 -2.26 27.25
CA GLY A 144 26.90 -3.02 27.75
C GLY A 144 26.29 -2.47 29.06
N SER A 145 26.84 -1.41 29.64
CA SER A 145 26.24 -0.76 30.81
C SER A 145 25.00 0.05 30.43
N PRO A 146 24.03 0.27 31.34
CA PRO A 146 22.83 1.06 31.04
C PRO A 146 23.17 2.49 30.63
N ALA A 147 22.46 3.01 29.62
CA ALA A 147 22.62 4.39 29.17
C ALA A 147 22.19 5.39 30.26
N ARG A 148 22.81 6.58 30.27
CA ARG A 148 22.63 7.58 31.32
C ARG A 148 22.04 8.89 30.81
N ALA A 149 21.14 9.48 31.62
CA ALA A 149 20.52 10.77 31.37
C ALA A 149 21.40 11.90 31.92
N ALA A 150 21.42 13.05 31.21
CA ALA A 150 22.07 14.31 31.60
C ALA A 150 23.63 14.32 31.56
N THR A 151 24.17 14.71 30.40
CA THR A 151 25.61 14.91 30.05
C THR A 151 26.43 13.67 29.66
N ASP A 152 25.84 12.48 29.77
CA ASP A 152 26.49 11.20 29.50
C ASP A 152 26.06 10.59 28.13
N SER A 153 26.18 9.27 28.00
CA SER A 153 26.09 8.47 26.76
C SER A 153 24.92 8.80 25.84
N ALA A 154 23.72 9.06 26.36
CA ALA A 154 22.51 9.30 25.56
C ALA A 154 22.26 10.76 25.15
N TRP A 155 23.18 11.70 25.42
CA TRP A 155 22.94 13.13 25.25
C TRP A 155 24.05 13.89 24.50
N SER A 156 23.66 14.88 23.68
CA SER A 156 24.54 15.86 23.05
C SER A 156 24.07 17.27 23.39
N VAL A 157 25.00 18.20 23.63
CA VAL A 157 24.68 19.64 23.66
C VAL A 157 24.01 20.08 22.35
N LYS A 158 23.29 21.21 22.38
CA LYS A 158 22.70 21.88 21.21
C LYS A 158 23.73 22.43 20.22
N GLY A 159 24.90 22.82 20.69
CA GLY A 159 25.94 23.47 19.86
C GLY A 159 25.53 24.87 19.36
N SER A 160 26.28 25.39 18.39
CA SER A 160 26.04 26.71 17.77
C SER A 160 24.90 26.65 16.74
N HIS A 161 23.67 26.59 17.25
CA HIS A 161 22.47 26.59 16.45
C HIS A 161 21.83 27.99 16.39
N ASP A 162 21.63 28.52 15.18
CA ASP A 162 20.96 29.81 14.95
C ASP A 162 19.45 29.62 15.14
N SER A 163 18.93 30.17 16.23
CA SER A 163 17.82 29.64 17.04
C SER A 163 16.41 29.86 16.48
N PHE A 164 16.23 30.48 15.30
CA PHE A 164 14.86 30.84 14.84
C PHE A 164 14.59 30.73 13.35
N SER A 165 15.56 30.31 12.53
CA SER A 165 15.38 30.24 11.07
C SER A 165 16.00 29.00 10.41
N SER A 166 16.68 28.16 11.19
CA SER A 166 17.36 27.00 10.65
C SER A 166 16.52 25.73 10.76
N TRP A 167 16.66 24.85 9.77
CA TRP A 167 15.99 23.56 9.67
C TRP A 167 17.05 22.47 9.84
N PRO A 168 17.51 22.20 11.08
CA PRO A 168 18.47 21.14 11.30
C PRO A 168 17.87 19.80 10.88
N ARG A 169 18.69 18.95 10.24
CA ARG A 169 18.28 17.57 9.98
C ARG A 169 18.65 16.73 11.19
N MET A 170 17.64 16.20 11.86
CA MET A 170 17.80 15.17 12.89
C MET A 170 17.80 13.81 12.22
N GLU A 171 18.76 12.97 12.55
CA GLU A 171 18.96 11.66 11.95
C GLU A 171 19.15 10.63 13.07
N LEU A 172 18.37 9.56 13.01
CA LEU A 172 18.41 8.42 13.92
C LEU A 172 18.57 7.15 13.08
N THR A 173 19.71 6.50 13.23
CA THR A 173 20.13 5.35 12.44
C THR A 173 20.18 4.11 13.31
N PHE A 174 19.69 3.00 12.75
CA PHE A 174 19.74 1.68 13.32
C PHE A 174 20.56 0.79 12.40
N SER A 175 21.52 0.09 12.97
CA SER A 175 22.48 -0.74 12.25
C SER A 175 22.65 -2.09 12.93
N SER A 176 23.09 -3.09 12.16
CA SER A 176 23.40 -4.41 12.71
C SER A 176 24.48 -4.29 13.80
N PRO A 177 24.32 -4.96 14.95
CA PRO A 177 25.35 -5.01 15.97
C PRO A 177 26.66 -5.59 15.40
N THR A 178 27.78 -5.06 15.88
CA THR A 178 29.12 -5.60 15.60
C THR A 178 29.42 -6.81 16.51
N GLU A 179 30.51 -7.54 16.24
CA GLU A 179 30.96 -8.61 17.13
C GLU A 179 31.30 -8.10 18.55
N GLU A 180 31.83 -6.88 18.65
CA GLU A 180 32.11 -6.22 19.93
C GLU A 180 30.82 -5.91 20.69
N ASP A 181 29.78 -5.44 19.98
CA ASP A 181 28.48 -5.15 20.59
C ASP A 181 27.82 -6.41 21.14
N MET A 182 27.88 -7.52 20.37
CA MET A 182 27.34 -8.82 20.81
C MET A 182 28.12 -9.42 21.98
N ALA A 183 29.40 -9.08 22.13
CA ALA A 183 30.20 -9.47 23.29
C ALA A 183 29.93 -8.60 24.52
N ALA A 184 29.60 -7.32 24.32
CA ALA A 184 29.32 -6.37 25.39
C ALA A 184 27.91 -6.50 25.97
N LEU A 185 26.91 -6.78 25.13
CA LEU A 185 25.50 -6.85 25.52
C LEU A 185 24.84 -8.12 24.97
N GLU A 186 24.44 -9.01 25.87
CA GLU A 186 23.64 -10.18 25.52
C GLU A 186 22.28 -9.77 24.96
N GLY A 187 21.88 -10.36 23.83
CA GLY A 187 20.59 -10.07 23.19
C GLY A 187 20.52 -8.72 22.49
N VAL A 188 21.66 -8.07 22.21
CA VAL A 188 21.69 -6.84 21.42
C VAL A 188 21.00 -7.03 20.07
N THR A 189 20.08 -6.12 19.74
CA THR A 189 19.28 -6.16 18.51
C THR A 189 19.70 -5.11 17.49
N ALA A 190 20.23 -3.97 17.94
CA ALA A 190 20.84 -2.97 17.06
C ALA A 190 21.87 -2.09 17.78
N ARG A 191 22.77 -1.54 16.96
CA ARG A 191 23.54 -0.34 17.29
C ARG A 191 22.81 0.89 16.72
N ILE A 192 22.58 1.86 17.59
CA ILE A 192 21.87 3.11 17.32
C ILE A 192 22.90 4.23 17.19
N SER A 193 22.78 5.07 16.16
CA SER A 193 23.49 6.34 16.11
C SER A 193 22.54 7.51 15.84
N ALA A 194 22.75 8.63 16.53
CA ALA A 194 21.93 9.82 16.38
C ALA A 194 22.80 11.08 16.23
N SER A 195 22.48 11.90 15.23
CA SER A 195 23.25 13.09 14.87
C SER A 195 22.35 14.20 14.37
N VAL A 196 22.80 15.45 14.57
CA VAL A 196 22.11 16.65 14.07
C VAL A 196 23.00 17.38 13.08
N PHE A 197 22.48 17.59 11.88
CA PHE A 197 23.23 18.19 10.79
C PHE A 197 22.75 19.61 10.48
N LYS A 198 23.71 20.52 10.29
CA LYS A 198 23.51 21.76 9.53
C LYS A 198 23.39 21.38 8.05
N THR A 199 22.67 22.18 7.28
CA THR A 199 22.40 22.03 5.83
C THR A 199 23.45 21.15 5.12
N GLY A 200 23.04 19.99 4.61
CA GLY A 200 23.95 18.99 4.04
C GLY A 200 24.37 17.92 5.04
N LYS A 201 25.66 17.54 5.06
CA LYS A 201 26.19 16.43 5.90
C LYS A 201 27.08 16.88 7.06
N LYS A 202 27.17 18.19 7.33
CA LYS A 202 28.03 18.70 8.40
C LYS A 202 27.25 18.70 9.71
N ILE A 203 27.72 17.96 10.71
CA ILE A 203 27.16 18.00 12.07
C ILE A 203 27.23 19.44 12.61
N ILE A 204 26.22 19.85 13.38
CA ILE A 204 26.19 21.17 14.01
C ILE A 204 27.40 21.33 14.93
N GLU A 205 28.14 22.42 14.79
CA GLU A 205 29.33 22.67 15.60
C GLU A 205 28.97 22.72 17.09
N GLY A 206 29.76 22.02 17.92
CA GLY A 206 29.48 21.84 19.34
C GLY A 206 28.68 20.57 19.64
N THR A 207 27.87 20.04 18.72
CA THR A 207 27.17 18.76 18.94
C THR A 207 28.06 17.54 18.71
N ARG A 208 27.65 16.39 19.24
CA ARG A 208 28.30 15.09 19.03
C ARG A 208 27.31 14.06 18.48
N GLU A 209 27.85 13.01 17.89
CA GLU A 209 27.09 11.79 17.63
C GLU A 209 26.84 11.05 18.96
N ILE A 210 25.60 10.62 19.17
CA ILE A 210 25.21 9.71 20.24
C ILE A 210 25.25 8.30 19.65
N VAL A 211 25.96 7.37 20.30
CA VAL A 211 26.02 5.97 19.88
C VAL A 211 25.65 5.09 21.07
N LEU A 212 24.65 4.24 20.89
CA LEU A 212 24.10 3.36 21.92
C LEU A 212 23.82 1.97 21.33
N LEU A 213 23.62 0.99 22.21
CA LEU A 213 23.09 -0.32 21.89
C LEU A 213 21.65 -0.43 22.40
N THR A 214 20.86 -1.31 21.79
CA THR A 214 19.56 -1.71 22.33
C THR A 214 19.38 -3.21 22.29
N ASN A 215 18.63 -3.74 23.25
CA ASN A 215 18.15 -5.12 23.27
C ASN A 215 16.62 -5.20 23.11
N LEU A 216 15.96 -4.08 22.78
CA LEU A 216 14.53 -4.09 22.53
C LEU A 216 14.23 -5.01 21.33
N PRO A 217 13.14 -5.79 21.38
CA PRO A 217 12.77 -6.64 20.27
C PRO A 217 12.56 -5.80 19.02
N ILE A 218 13.05 -6.27 17.87
CA ILE A 218 12.81 -5.63 16.59
C ILE A 218 11.32 -5.79 16.28
N PRO A 219 10.54 -4.70 16.09
CA PRO A 219 9.13 -4.83 15.74
C PRO A 219 8.97 -5.59 14.42
N GLU A 220 7.91 -6.37 14.30
CA GLU A 220 7.58 -7.03 13.02
C GLU A 220 7.34 -5.97 11.94
N GLY A 221 7.68 -6.26 10.68
CA GLY A 221 7.64 -5.25 9.62
C GLY A 221 6.32 -4.48 9.53
N ASN A 222 5.17 -5.17 9.58
CA ASN A 222 3.83 -4.57 9.55
C ASN A 222 3.43 -3.81 10.82
N LYS A 223 4.23 -3.89 11.89
CA LYS A 223 4.07 -3.18 13.18
C LYS A 223 5.15 -2.13 13.41
N HIS A 224 6.23 -2.18 12.63
CA HIS A 224 7.37 -1.28 12.75
C HIS A 224 7.05 0.08 12.12
N ARG A 225 7.20 1.14 12.88
CA ARG A 225 6.83 2.51 12.51
C ARG A 225 7.98 3.49 12.71
N ILE A 226 7.93 4.56 11.93
CA ILE A 226 8.82 5.71 12.02
C ILE A 226 8.00 7.00 11.86
N GLY A 227 8.44 8.09 12.48
CA GLY A 227 7.61 9.29 12.52
C GLY A 227 8.28 10.54 13.04
N TYR A 228 7.47 11.60 13.08
CA TYR A 228 7.75 12.78 13.89
C TYR A 228 7.41 12.49 15.35
N PHE A 229 8.15 13.11 16.27
CA PHE A 229 7.96 12.97 17.71
C PHE A 229 7.77 14.32 18.37
N GLY A 230 6.86 14.36 19.35
CA GLY A 230 6.62 15.51 20.21
C GLY A 230 6.46 15.10 21.66
N TYR A 231 6.95 15.95 22.55
CA TYR A 231 6.80 15.81 23.98
C TYR A 231 6.59 17.16 24.65
N TRP A 232 5.84 17.11 25.74
CA TRP A 232 5.50 18.27 26.55
C TRP A 232 5.29 17.87 28.02
N ASP A 233 5.88 18.65 28.94
CA ASP A 233 6.04 18.31 30.38
C ASP A 233 5.96 19.53 31.32
N SER A 234 5.23 20.58 30.93
CA SER A 234 5.07 21.77 31.77
C SER A 234 3.75 22.50 31.51
N ILE A 235 3.33 23.45 32.33
CA ILE A 235 2.07 24.18 32.09
C ILE A 235 2.26 25.18 30.95
N TRP A 236 1.42 25.08 29.91
CA TRP A 236 1.42 25.97 28.74
C TRP A 236 -0.02 26.27 28.32
N ASP A 237 -0.19 27.40 27.63
CA ASP A 237 -1.45 27.82 27.02
C ASP A 237 -1.72 27.05 25.70
N GLU A 238 -3.00 26.88 25.38
CA GLU A 238 -3.44 26.32 24.10
C GLU A 238 -2.84 27.10 22.92
N GLY A 239 -2.38 26.38 21.89
CA GLY A 239 -1.75 26.95 20.69
C GLY A 239 -0.25 27.13 20.80
N ASN A 240 0.33 26.81 21.97
CA ASN A 240 1.77 26.78 22.14
C ASN A 240 2.44 25.71 21.27
N LYS A 241 3.61 26.05 20.73
CA LYS A 241 4.27 25.29 19.67
C LYS A 241 5.38 24.42 20.23
N ILE A 242 5.39 23.16 19.83
CA ILE A 242 6.44 22.20 20.15
C ILE A 242 7.58 22.35 19.14
N ALA A 243 7.28 22.16 17.84
CA ALA A 243 8.25 22.28 16.75
C ALA A 243 7.54 22.37 15.39
N PHE A 244 8.30 22.78 14.36
CA PHE A 244 7.88 22.60 12.98
C PHE A 244 8.63 21.47 12.30
N PHE A 245 7.94 20.76 11.41
CA PHE A 245 8.44 19.53 10.80
C PHE A 245 8.29 19.56 9.28
N LYS A 246 9.28 19.04 8.56
CA LYS A 246 9.14 18.70 7.15
C LYS A 246 10.15 17.63 6.74
N ASN A 247 9.96 17.09 5.54
CA ASN A 247 10.89 16.15 4.91
C ASN A 247 11.20 14.92 5.80
N LEU A 248 10.17 14.30 6.39
CA LEU A 248 10.33 12.98 7.02
C LEU A 248 10.77 11.99 5.96
N LYS A 249 11.84 11.26 6.26
CA LYS A 249 12.46 10.31 5.35
C LYS A 249 12.82 9.04 6.07
N ILE A 250 12.76 7.96 5.30
CA ILE A 250 13.34 6.68 5.65
C ILE A 250 14.38 6.29 4.59
N GLU A 251 15.52 5.81 5.03
CA GLU A 251 16.55 5.19 4.19
C GLU A 251 16.79 3.77 4.69
N GLY A 252 16.64 2.78 3.80
CA GLY A 252 16.71 1.36 4.15
C GLY A 252 15.75 0.54 3.31
N GLU A 253 15.80 -0.78 3.48
CA GLU A 253 14.79 -1.66 2.90
C GLU A 253 13.43 -1.34 3.51
N GLN A 254 12.39 -1.31 2.68
CA GLN A 254 11.01 -1.07 3.12
C GLN A 254 10.27 -2.40 3.23
N HIS A 255 9.42 -2.52 4.24
CA HIS A 255 8.45 -3.61 4.28
C HIS A 255 7.47 -3.44 3.11
N ASN A 256 7.08 -4.55 2.51
CA ASN A 256 6.17 -4.56 1.36
C ASN A 256 5.06 -5.56 1.65
N LEU A 257 3.82 -5.09 1.75
CA LEU A 257 2.64 -5.93 1.85
C LEU A 257 2.28 -6.48 0.45
N PRO A 258 1.60 -7.63 0.36
CA PRO A 258 1.06 -8.04 -0.93
C PRO A 258 -0.03 -7.05 -1.38
N PRO A 259 -0.20 -6.84 -2.69
CA PRO A 259 -1.34 -6.09 -3.19
C PRO A 259 -2.66 -6.78 -2.80
N THR A 260 -3.75 -6.03 -2.85
CA THR A 260 -5.11 -6.53 -2.61
C THR A 260 -5.89 -6.60 -3.91
N ILE A 261 -6.79 -7.58 -3.99
CA ILE A 261 -7.73 -7.76 -5.10
C ILE A 261 -9.07 -8.18 -4.51
N GLU A 262 -10.14 -7.49 -4.88
CA GLU A 262 -11.47 -7.85 -4.41
C GLU A 262 -11.94 -9.17 -5.04
N PRO A 263 -12.71 -10.00 -4.30
CA PRO A 263 -13.33 -11.19 -4.84
C PRO A 263 -14.22 -10.86 -6.04
N ILE A 264 -14.15 -11.71 -7.06
CA ILE A 264 -15.00 -11.63 -8.25
C ILE A 264 -15.99 -12.78 -8.20
N GLY A 265 -17.27 -12.50 -8.43
CA GLY A 265 -18.31 -13.52 -8.49
C GLY A 265 -18.32 -14.28 -9.82
N ASP A 266 -18.81 -15.50 -9.78
CA ASP A 266 -19.04 -16.33 -10.97
C ASP A 266 -20.04 -15.68 -11.94
N PHE A 267 -19.91 -15.99 -13.23
CA PHE A 267 -20.85 -15.52 -14.23
C PHE A 267 -21.04 -16.48 -15.38
N THR A 268 -22.13 -16.25 -16.12
CA THR A 268 -22.52 -17.03 -17.27
C THR A 268 -22.60 -16.15 -18.50
N ILE A 269 -22.10 -16.66 -19.62
CA ILE A 269 -22.29 -16.11 -20.97
C ILE A 269 -22.83 -17.21 -21.88
N ASN A 270 -23.30 -16.82 -23.05
CA ASN A 270 -23.51 -17.77 -24.14
C ASN A 270 -22.22 -17.92 -24.94
N GLU A 271 -22.07 -19.01 -25.68
CA GLU A 271 -20.98 -19.16 -26.65
C GLU A 271 -20.97 -18.01 -27.66
N ASN A 272 -19.80 -17.76 -28.24
CA ASN A 272 -19.51 -16.55 -29.03
C ASN A 272 -19.69 -15.23 -28.24
N GLY A 273 -19.90 -15.30 -26.92
CA GLY A 273 -20.20 -14.18 -26.06
C GLY A 273 -18.95 -13.52 -25.47
N THR A 274 -19.13 -12.26 -25.07
CA THR A 274 -18.12 -11.45 -24.36
C THR A 274 -18.72 -10.88 -23.07
N LYS A 275 -17.91 -10.81 -22.01
CA LYS A 275 -18.27 -10.17 -20.74
C LYS A 275 -17.18 -9.24 -20.26
N GLU A 276 -17.59 -8.06 -19.81
CA GLU A 276 -16.74 -7.16 -19.04
C GLU A 276 -16.93 -7.38 -17.53
N VAL A 277 -15.81 -7.45 -16.81
CA VAL A 277 -15.74 -7.63 -15.36
C VAL A 277 -14.88 -6.51 -14.78
N VAL A 278 -15.38 -5.88 -13.72
CA VAL A 278 -14.58 -4.89 -12.99
C VAL A 278 -13.71 -5.61 -11.97
N VAL A 279 -12.41 -5.32 -11.98
CA VAL A 279 -11.43 -5.79 -11.00
C VAL A 279 -10.99 -4.59 -10.17
N LEU A 280 -11.22 -4.65 -8.87
CA LEU A 280 -10.76 -3.64 -7.91
C LEU A 280 -9.49 -4.14 -7.25
N ILE A 281 -8.43 -3.34 -7.36
CA ILE A 281 -7.10 -3.62 -6.82
C ILE A 281 -6.60 -2.41 -6.03
N ASP A 282 -5.81 -2.68 -5.01
CA ASP A 282 -5.09 -1.64 -4.29
C ASP A 282 -3.78 -2.16 -3.71
N ASP A 283 -2.89 -1.26 -3.35
CA ASP A 283 -1.62 -1.58 -2.70
C ASP A 283 -1.19 -0.40 -1.82
N VAL A 284 -0.78 -0.71 -0.59
CA VAL A 284 -0.48 0.30 0.43
C VAL A 284 0.77 1.09 0.02
N GLU A 285 1.83 0.41 -0.42
CA GLU A 285 3.11 1.05 -0.71
C GLU A 285 3.18 1.61 -2.14
N LEU A 286 2.50 0.97 -3.09
CA LEU A 286 2.64 1.21 -4.52
C LEU A 286 1.36 1.76 -5.13
N HIS A 287 1.46 2.91 -5.79
CA HIS A 287 0.33 3.46 -6.56
C HIS A 287 -0.23 2.44 -7.56
N SER A 288 -1.55 2.27 -7.58
CA SER A 288 -2.28 1.29 -8.41
C SER A 288 -2.00 1.35 -9.92
N THR A 289 -1.55 2.49 -10.44
CA THR A 289 -1.11 2.64 -11.84
C THR A 289 0.19 1.88 -12.15
N ARG A 290 0.97 1.51 -11.13
CA ARG A 290 2.21 0.72 -11.25
C ARG A 290 1.99 -0.77 -10.99
N LEU A 291 0.81 -1.17 -10.50
CA LEU A 291 0.44 -2.58 -10.35
C LEU A 291 0.24 -3.23 -11.72
N LYS A 292 0.70 -4.48 -11.82
CA LYS A 292 0.53 -5.33 -12.99
C LYS A 292 -0.60 -6.31 -12.73
N VAL A 293 -1.54 -6.39 -13.66
CA VAL A 293 -2.66 -7.34 -13.59
C VAL A 293 -2.55 -8.31 -14.77
N SER A 294 -2.76 -9.59 -14.49
CA SER A 294 -2.85 -10.65 -15.49
C SER A 294 -4.02 -11.57 -15.17
N ALA A 295 -4.52 -12.30 -16.17
CA ALA A 295 -5.56 -13.30 -15.98
C ALA A 295 -5.29 -14.53 -16.85
N LYS A 296 -5.76 -15.69 -16.40
CA LYS A 296 -5.56 -16.97 -17.09
C LYS A 296 -6.78 -17.87 -16.94
N SER A 297 -7.17 -18.52 -18.04
CA SER A 297 -8.18 -19.57 -18.06
C SER A 297 -7.57 -20.95 -17.75
N SER A 298 -8.27 -21.78 -16.98
CA SER A 298 -7.93 -23.19 -16.79
C SER A 298 -8.20 -24.05 -18.03
N ASN A 299 -9.07 -23.58 -18.92
CA ASN A 299 -9.39 -24.20 -20.20
C ASN A 299 -9.19 -23.21 -21.35
N PRO A 300 -7.97 -23.14 -21.94
CA PRO A 300 -7.67 -22.27 -23.06
C PRO A 300 -8.42 -22.60 -24.37
N ALA A 301 -9.00 -23.80 -24.48
CA ALA A 301 -9.83 -24.15 -25.63
C ALA A 301 -11.22 -23.48 -25.56
N LEU A 302 -11.73 -23.27 -24.34
CA LEU A 302 -13.00 -22.55 -24.11
C LEU A 302 -12.79 -21.03 -24.07
N VAL A 303 -11.73 -20.56 -23.41
CA VAL A 303 -11.36 -19.13 -23.33
C VAL A 303 -9.88 -18.99 -23.67
N PRO A 304 -9.54 -18.65 -24.92
CA PRO A 304 -8.16 -18.45 -25.36
C PRO A 304 -7.50 -17.28 -24.63
N THR A 305 -6.17 -17.26 -24.57
CA THR A 305 -5.41 -16.13 -23.99
C THR A 305 -5.73 -14.80 -24.69
N GLU A 306 -5.86 -14.82 -26.02
CA GLU A 306 -6.25 -13.65 -26.85
C GLU A 306 -7.70 -13.21 -26.60
N GLY A 307 -8.51 -14.06 -25.96
CA GLY A 307 -9.87 -13.74 -25.55
C GLY A 307 -9.94 -13.02 -24.20
N ILE A 308 -8.79 -12.70 -23.58
CA ILE A 308 -8.70 -12.04 -22.28
C ILE A 308 -7.92 -10.73 -22.41
N ASP A 309 -8.63 -9.61 -22.32
CA ASP A 309 -8.06 -8.27 -22.34
C ASP A 309 -8.23 -7.57 -20.99
N ILE A 310 -7.22 -6.81 -20.55
CA ILE A 310 -7.24 -6.05 -19.29
C ILE A 310 -6.82 -4.61 -19.53
N THR A 311 -7.57 -3.65 -18.98
CA THR A 311 -7.18 -2.24 -19.04
C THR A 311 -5.88 -1.96 -18.24
N SER A 312 -5.05 -1.06 -18.77
CA SER A 312 -3.65 -0.92 -18.35
C SER A 312 -3.36 0.03 -17.18
N SER A 313 -4.34 0.78 -16.66
CA SER A 313 -4.10 1.68 -15.50
C SER A 313 -5.27 1.85 -14.53
N GLY A 314 -4.97 2.31 -13.30
CA GLY A 314 -5.95 2.65 -12.24
C GLY A 314 -6.12 1.57 -11.15
N SER A 315 -6.86 1.87 -10.10
CA SER A 315 -7.30 0.88 -9.09
C SER A 315 -8.53 0.09 -9.57
N LYS A 316 -9.26 0.62 -10.55
CA LYS A 316 -10.39 -0.04 -11.21
C LYS A 316 -9.97 -0.49 -12.61
N ARG A 317 -9.78 -1.79 -12.80
CA ARG A 317 -9.50 -2.40 -14.11
C ARG A 317 -10.76 -3.01 -14.70
N THR A 318 -10.83 -3.04 -16.02
CA THR A 318 -11.84 -3.79 -16.75
C THR A 318 -11.16 -4.99 -17.40
N LEU A 319 -11.64 -6.18 -17.07
CA LEU A 319 -11.27 -7.46 -17.64
C LEU A 319 -12.36 -7.84 -18.65
N THR A 320 -12.02 -7.92 -19.93
CA THR A 320 -12.90 -8.34 -21.00
C THR A 320 -12.58 -9.78 -21.36
N ILE A 321 -13.56 -10.68 -21.27
CA ILE A 321 -13.41 -12.11 -21.52
C ILE A 321 -14.35 -12.54 -22.64
N SER A 322 -13.82 -13.21 -23.65
CA SER A 322 -14.58 -13.78 -24.77
C SER A 322 -14.34 -15.29 -24.87
N SER A 323 -15.40 -16.05 -25.13
CA SER A 323 -15.26 -17.48 -25.42
C SER A 323 -14.64 -17.70 -26.80
N ALA A 324 -14.08 -18.89 -27.03
CA ALA A 324 -13.84 -19.38 -28.38
C ALA A 324 -15.16 -19.56 -29.14
N ALA A 325 -15.07 -19.62 -30.47
CA ALA A 325 -16.22 -19.79 -31.32
C ALA A 325 -16.79 -21.21 -31.23
N ASP A 326 -18.10 -21.31 -31.04
CA ASP A 326 -18.88 -22.55 -31.02
C ASP A 326 -18.35 -23.58 -29.99
N VAL A 327 -17.89 -23.07 -28.84
CA VAL A 327 -17.43 -23.88 -27.70
C VAL A 327 -18.20 -23.47 -26.45
N PHE A 328 -18.69 -24.47 -25.71
CA PHE A 328 -19.40 -24.33 -24.46
C PHE A 328 -18.75 -25.17 -23.34
N GLY A 329 -19.15 -24.92 -22.09
CA GLY A 329 -18.65 -25.61 -20.91
C GLY A 329 -18.26 -24.66 -19.79
N GLU A 330 -17.43 -25.14 -18.86
CA GLU A 330 -16.99 -24.36 -17.71
C GLU A 330 -15.46 -24.19 -17.70
N THR A 331 -15.01 -23.03 -17.24
CA THR A 331 -13.59 -22.76 -16.97
C THR A 331 -13.43 -21.89 -15.74
N VAL A 332 -12.32 -22.06 -15.03
CA VAL A 332 -11.94 -21.17 -13.93
C VAL A 332 -11.00 -20.10 -14.49
N ILE A 333 -11.35 -18.84 -14.28
CA ILE A 333 -10.47 -17.71 -14.59
C ILE A 333 -9.78 -17.28 -13.29
N THR A 334 -8.45 -17.29 -13.30
CA THR A 334 -7.63 -16.76 -12.19
C THR A 334 -7.09 -15.39 -12.60
N VAL A 335 -7.36 -14.37 -11.80
CA VAL A 335 -6.84 -13.01 -11.95
C VAL A 335 -5.79 -12.77 -10.89
N THR A 336 -4.63 -12.26 -11.29
CA THR A 336 -3.48 -12.00 -10.41
C THR A 336 -3.07 -10.54 -10.51
N VAL A 337 -2.84 -9.90 -9.37
CA VAL A 337 -2.24 -8.57 -9.26
C VAL A 337 -0.85 -8.68 -8.63
N SER A 338 0.11 -7.93 -9.14
CA SER A 338 1.50 -7.88 -8.65
C SER A 338 2.03 -6.46 -8.56
N ASP A 339 2.74 -6.18 -7.47
CA ASP A 339 3.56 -4.97 -7.27
C ASP A 339 4.99 -5.12 -7.83
N GLY A 340 5.34 -6.31 -8.33
CA GLY A 340 6.68 -6.69 -8.81
C GLY A 340 7.51 -7.52 -7.83
N ALA A 341 7.13 -7.60 -6.55
CA ALA A 341 7.77 -8.38 -5.50
C ALA A 341 6.83 -9.43 -4.89
N LYS A 342 5.59 -9.04 -4.57
CA LYS A 342 4.52 -9.88 -4.05
C LYS A 342 3.33 -9.89 -5.02
N GLN A 343 2.40 -10.82 -4.78
CA GLN A 343 1.22 -11.03 -5.61
C GLN A 343 0.03 -11.43 -4.75
N ALA A 344 -1.16 -11.09 -5.23
CA ALA A 344 -2.43 -11.63 -4.76
C ALA A 344 -3.27 -12.08 -5.96
N SER A 345 -4.18 -13.02 -5.73
CA SER A 345 -5.05 -13.54 -6.78
C SER A 345 -6.46 -13.80 -6.27
N THR A 346 -7.41 -13.74 -7.21
CA THR A 346 -8.77 -14.22 -7.04
C THR A 346 -9.13 -15.11 -8.22
N ALA A 347 -10.05 -16.05 -8.02
CA ALA A 347 -10.53 -16.92 -9.07
C ALA A 347 -12.06 -16.99 -9.05
N PHE A 348 -12.65 -17.17 -10.23
CA PHE A 348 -14.09 -17.33 -10.40
C PHE A 348 -14.37 -18.32 -11.54
N THR A 349 -15.56 -18.90 -11.53
CA THR A 349 -16.05 -19.81 -12.56
C THR A 349 -16.78 -19.03 -13.66
N LEU A 350 -16.42 -19.31 -14.91
CA LEU A 350 -17.14 -18.87 -16.10
C LEU A 350 -17.83 -20.06 -16.74
N THR A 351 -19.17 -19.99 -16.80
CA THR A 351 -20.00 -20.94 -17.54
C THR A 351 -20.36 -20.36 -18.90
N VAL A 352 -20.04 -21.07 -19.98
CA VAL A 352 -20.43 -20.74 -21.34
C VAL A 352 -21.54 -21.69 -21.75
N ASN A 353 -22.75 -21.17 -21.95
CA ASN A 353 -23.90 -21.94 -22.41
C ASN A 353 -23.80 -22.20 -23.91
N GLU A 354 -24.17 -23.42 -24.29
CA GLU A 354 -24.48 -23.77 -25.68
C GLU A 354 -25.70 -22.98 -26.17
N VAL A 355 -25.63 -22.45 -27.39
CA VAL A 355 -26.73 -21.81 -28.09
C VAL A 355 -26.93 -22.55 -29.40
N ASN A 356 -28.09 -23.16 -29.58
CA ASN A 356 -28.38 -23.92 -30.79
C ASN A 356 -28.28 -23.03 -32.05
N ASP A 357 -27.30 -23.32 -32.90
CA ASP A 357 -27.10 -22.70 -34.21
C ASP A 357 -27.90 -23.44 -35.28
N PRO A 358 -29.07 -22.93 -35.73
CA PRO A 358 -29.89 -23.64 -36.69
C PRO A 358 -29.24 -23.67 -38.08
N PRO A 359 -29.45 -24.75 -38.86
CA PRO A 359 -28.88 -24.89 -40.19
C PRO A 359 -29.47 -23.83 -41.12
N VAL A 360 -28.61 -23.18 -41.92
CA VAL A 360 -29.02 -22.18 -42.91
C VAL A 360 -29.34 -22.87 -44.23
N LEU A 361 -30.59 -22.74 -44.69
CA LEU A 361 -31.03 -23.23 -46.01
C LEU A 361 -31.11 -22.06 -47.01
N SER A 362 -30.50 -22.23 -48.18
CA SER A 362 -30.55 -21.31 -49.30
C SER A 362 -31.15 -22.00 -50.54
N ILE A 363 -31.81 -21.21 -51.39
CA ILE A 363 -32.37 -21.69 -52.65
C ILE A 363 -31.76 -20.86 -53.77
N VAL A 364 -31.01 -21.52 -54.65
CA VAL A 364 -30.34 -20.89 -55.78
C VAL A 364 -31.02 -21.31 -57.08
N ARG A 365 -31.32 -20.33 -57.94
CA ARG A 365 -31.76 -20.60 -59.32
C ARG A 365 -30.56 -20.45 -60.25
N SER A 366 -30.12 -21.53 -60.88
CA SER A 366 -29.03 -21.47 -61.86
C SER A 366 -29.55 -21.10 -63.26
N GLY A 367 -28.62 -20.81 -64.18
CA GLY A 367 -28.93 -20.79 -65.61
C GLY A 367 -29.62 -22.09 -66.04
N GLU A 368 -30.51 -22.02 -67.05
CA GLU A 368 -31.37 -23.11 -67.53
C GLU A 368 -32.62 -23.43 -66.69
N GLY A 369 -32.92 -22.66 -65.63
CA GLY A 369 -34.18 -22.80 -64.89
C GLY A 369 -34.20 -23.90 -63.84
N LYS A 370 -33.06 -24.48 -63.48
CA LYS A 370 -32.89 -25.44 -62.38
C LYS A 370 -32.92 -24.72 -61.03
N LEU A 371 -33.50 -25.37 -60.02
CA LEU A 371 -33.49 -24.92 -58.63
C LEU A 371 -32.58 -25.85 -57.81
N THR A 372 -31.76 -25.25 -56.96
CA THR A 372 -30.86 -25.96 -56.07
C THR A 372 -31.17 -25.54 -54.64
N VAL A 373 -31.38 -26.52 -53.76
CA VAL A 373 -31.50 -26.30 -52.31
C VAL A 373 -30.14 -26.62 -51.71
N GLU A 374 -29.52 -25.62 -51.11
CA GLU A 374 -28.23 -25.72 -50.44
C GLU A 374 -28.45 -25.51 -48.95
N TRP A 375 -27.73 -26.27 -48.14
CA TRP A 375 -27.65 -26.03 -46.70
C TRP A 375 -26.23 -26.25 -46.19
N ALA A 376 -25.85 -25.45 -45.21
CA ALA A 376 -24.57 -25.54 -44.52
C ALA A 376 -24.73 -26.21 -43.15
N ASP A 377 -23.62 -26.63 -42.56
CA ASP A 377 -23.52 -27.06 -41.14
C ASP A 377 -24.29 -28.36 -40.77
N GLY A 378 -24.61 -29.18 -41.77
CA GLY A 378 -25.17 -30.52 -41.59
C GLY A 378 -26.70 -30.55 -41.43
N GLY A 379 -27.22 -31.68 -40.93
CA GLY A 379 -28.65 -31.91 -40.74
C GLY A 379 -29.36 -32.61 -41.91
N ALA A 380 -30.56 -33.12 -41.62
CA ALA A 380 -31.38 -33.88 -42.55
C ALA A 380 -32.36 -32.96 -43.30
N LEU A 381 -32.31 -33.01 -44.64
CA LEU A 381 -33.28 -32.31 -45.47
C LEU A 381 -34.65 -32.99 -45.35
N GLN A 382 -35.68 -32.19 -45.08
CA GLN A 382 -37.07 -32.64 -45.13
C GLN A 382 -37.85 -31.83 -46.16
N SER A 383 -38.84 -32.48 -46.78
CA SER A 383 -39.79 -31.83 -47.69
C SER A 383 -41.24 -31.97 -47.21
N SER A 384 -42.09 -31.04 -47.62
CA SER A 384 -43.52 -31.04 -47.34
C SER A 384 -44.30 -30.48 -48.52
N ASP A 385 -45.48 -31.05 -48.79
CA ASP A 385 -46.43 -30.49 -49.77
C ASP A 385 -47.40 -29.48 -49.14
N ASN A 386 -47.44 -29.35 -47.80
CA ASN A 386 -48.51 -28.64 -47.08
C ASN A 386 -48.10 -27.91 -45.79
N LEU A 387 -46.81 -27.83 -45.48
CA LEU A 387 -46.23 -27.27 -44.25
C LEU A 387 -46.63 -27.95 -42.92
N LYS A 388 -47.46 -29.00 -42.96
CA LYS A 388 -47.95 -29.72 -41.77
C LYS A 388 -47.29 -31.08 -41.61
N THR A 389 -47.20 -31.83 -42.70
CA THR A 389 -46.60 -33.17 -42.72
C THR A 389 -45.27 -33.09 -43.43
N TRP A 390 -44.20 -33.42 -42.71
CA TRP A 390 -42.82 -33.38 -43.20
C TRP A 390 -42.27 -34.80 -43.36
N ARG A 391 -41.48 -35.02 -44.40
CA ARG A 391 -40.83 -36.30 -44.70
C ARG A 391 -39.35 -36.09 -44.94
N SER A 392 -38.52 -36.97 -44.39
CA SER A 392 -37.09 -37.02 -44.70
C SER A 392 -36.88 -37.24 -46.19
N VAL A 393 -35.94 -36.50 -46.77
CA VAL A 393 -35.45 -36.73 -48.12
C VAL A 393 -34.21 -37.62 -47.99
N GLU A 394 -34.37 -38.90 -48.28
CA GLU A 394 -33.34 -39.91 -48.05
C GLU A 394 -32.17 -39.80 -49.05
N ASN A 395 -30.96 -40.13 -48.60
CA ASN A 395 -29.75 -40.23 -49.42
C ASN A 395 -29.39 -38.95 -50.21
N VAL A 396 -29.65 -37.77 -49.64
CA VAL A 396 -29.33 -36.48 -50.27
C VAL A 396 -28.07 -35.87 -49.67
N ALA A 397 -27.35 -35.12 -50.51
CA ALA A 397 -26.25 -34.26 -50.09
C ALA A 397 -26.57 -32.82 -50.52
N SER A 398 -26.02 -31.84 -49.80
CA SER A 398 -26.02 -30.44 -50.20
C SER A 398 -24.92 -30.22 -51.25
N PRO A 399 -25.18 -29.59 -52.42
CA PRO A 399 -26.48 -29.11 -52.92
C PRO A 399 -27.44 -30.23 -53.39
N PHE A 400 -28.74 -30.09 -53.07
CA PHE A 400 -29.82 -30.92 -53.61
C PHE A 400 -30.47 -30.26 -54.83
N ALA A 401 -30.45 -30.93 -55.98
CA ALA A 401 -31.14 -30.46 -57.18
C ALA A 401 -32.66 -30.70 -57.05
N ALA A 402 -33.42 -29.61 -56.94
CA ALA A 402 -34.87 -29.66 -56.93
C ALA A 402 -35.42 -29.54 -58.37
N ASP A 403 -36.32 -30.45 -58.74
CA ASP A 403 -36.99 -30.39 -60.03
C ASP A 403 -37.92 -29.15 -60.07
N PRO A 404 -37.79 -28.24 -61.06
CA PRO A 404 -38.69 -27.11 -61.22
C PRO A 404 -40.17 -27.49 -61.35
N ALA A 405 -40.48 -28.71 -61.79
CA ALA A 405 -41.85 -29.25 -61.80
C ALA A 405 -42.40 -29.52 -60.38
N GLU A 406 -41.52 -29.65 -59.39
CA GLU A 406 -41.85 -29.84 -57.97
C GLU A 406 -41.96 -28.51 -57.18
N ALA A 407 -42.08 -27.37 -57.87
CA ALA A 407 -42.13 -26.00 -57.28
C ALA A 407 -43.28 -25.71 -56.28
N ARG A 408 -44.02 -26.74 -55.83
CA ARG A 408 -45.00 -26.67 -54.73
C ARG A 408 -44.55 -27.39 -53.45
N LYS A 409 -43.28 -27.81 -53.37
CA LYS A 409 -42.70 -28.39 -52.15
C LYS A 409 -42.02 -27.32 -51.30
N TYR A 410 -42.20 -27.45 -49.99
CA TYR A 410 -41.48 -26.71 -48.97
C TYR A 410 -40.32 -27.54 -48.45
N PHE A 411 -39.18 -26.90 -48.19
CA PHE A 411 -37.99 -27.56 -47.66
C PHE A 411 -37.61 -26.96 -46.31
N ARG A 412 -37.11 -27.80 -45.40
CA ARG A 412 -36.46 -27.39 -44.15
C ARG A 412 -35.29 -28.33 -43.87
N VAL A 413 -34.34 -27.86 -43.08
CA VAL A 413 -33.29 -28.70 -42.51
C VAL A 413 -33.53 -28.81 -41.02
N ILE A 414 -33.37 -30.01 -40.49
CA ILE A 414 -33.40 -30.26 -39.05
C ILE A 414 -32.04 -30.80 -38.67
N LEU A 415 -31.41 -30.21 -37.65
CA LEU A 415 -30.27 -30.81 -36.96
C LEU A 415 -30.75 -32.10 -36.30
N GLU A 416 -30.12 -33.22 -36.64
CA GLU A 416 -30.41 -34.50 -35.97
C GLU A 416 -29.94 -34.53 -34.53
#